data_AF-A0A9Q4Q0A4-F1
#
_entry.id   AF-A0A9Q4Q0A4-F1
#
_cell.length_a   1.000
_cell.length_b   1.000
_cell.length_c   1.000
_cell.angle_alpha   90.00
_cell.angle_beta   90.00
_cell.angle_gamma   90.00
#
_symmetry.space_group_name_H-M   'P 1'
#
loop_
_entity.id
_entity.type
_entity.pdbx_description
1 polymer ?
#
loop_
_entity_poly.entity_id
_entity_poly.type
_entity_poly.pdbx_seq_one_letter_code
_entity_poly.pdbx_strand_id
1 'polypeptide(L)' 'MSDEFLAVAAREIIQYDPDAKIILITASDDQKIIRQCLDSGASSYISKPFDFNAILKGISDILAK' A
#
# COMPACT_ATOMS: atom_id res chain seq x y z
N MET A 1 1.58 -12.71 11.56
CA MET A 1 2.45 -11.95 12.48
C MET A 1 3.42 -11.02 11.74
N SER A 2 3.99 -11.39 10.59
CA SER A 2 4.84 -10.50 9.78
C SER A 2 4.08 -9.36 9.08
N ASP A 3 2.85 -9.62 8.66
CA ASP A 3 2.13 -8.72 7.76
C ASP A 3 1.30 -7.64 8.49
N GLU A 4 1.13 -7.78 9.81
CA GLU A 4 0.44 -6.81 10.67
C GLU A 4 1.18 -5.45 10.75
N PHE A 5 2.50 -5.48 10.52
CA PHE A 5 3.33 -4.27 10.44
C PHE A 5 2.98 -3.37 9.25
N LEU A 6 2.38 -3.90 8.18
CA LEU A 6 2.05 -3.12 6.99
C LEU A 6 0.97 -2.06 7.27
N ALA A 7 -0.09 -2.46 7.99
CA ALA A 7 -1.18 -1.56 8.34
C ALA A 7 -0.72 -0.50 9.35
N VAL A 8 0.11 -0.90 10.32
CA VAL A 8 0.69 0.03 11.30
C VAL A 8 1.56 1.07 10.61
N ALA A 9 2.45 0.66 9.70
CA ALA A 9 3.30 1.59 8.95
C ALA A 9 2.48 2.56 8.10
N ALA A 10 1.49 2.06 7.35
CA ALA A 10 0.60 2.92 6.56
C ALA A 10 -0.10 3.97 7.44
N ARG A 11 -0.62 3.54 8.59
CA ARG A 11 -1.28 4.43 9.55
C ARG A 11 -0.33 5.50 10.11
N GLU A 12 0.88 5.12 10.50
CA GLU A 12 1.86 6.07 11.07
C GLU A 12 2.30 7.11 10.03
N ILE A 13 2.51 6.70 8.78
CA ILE A 13 2.84 7.62 7.69
C ILE A 13 1.71 8.62 7.47
N ILE A 14 0.45 8.17 7.42
CA ILE A 14 -0.71 9.05 7.22
C ILE A 14 -0.95 9.98 8.42
N GLN A 15 -0.66 9.53 9.65
CA GLN A 15 -0.71 10.40 10.82
C GLN A 15 0.35 11.51 10.77
N TYR A 16 1.51 11.23 10.18
CA TYR A 16 2.59 12.20 10.02
C TYR A 16 2.35 13.15 8.83
N ASP A 17 1.92 12.61 7.70
CA ASP A 17 1.62 13.32 6.46
C ASP A 17 0.28 12.83 5.90
N PRO A 18 -0.83 13.56 6.15
CA PRO A 18 -2.16 13.18 5.69
C PRO A 18 -2.30 13.10 4.16
N ASP A 19 -1.42 13.75 3.40
CA ASP A 19 -1.44 13.79 1.94
C ASP A 19 -0.51 12.73 1.30
N ALA A 20 0.16 11.91 2.12
CA ALA A 20 1.09 10.90 1.64
C ALA A 20 0.41 9.85 0.73
N LYS A 21 0.98 9.68 -0.46
CA LYS A 21 0.57 8.68 -1.45
C LYS A 21 1.31 7.36 -1.21
N ILE A 22 0.63 6.33 -0.71
CA ILE A 22 1.24 5.07 -0.27
C ILE A 22 0.85 3.91 -1.19
N ILE A 23 1.85 3.21 -1.73
CA ILE A 23 1.68 1.94 -2.45
C ILE A 23 2.32 0.82 -1.63
N LEU A 24 1.51 -0.17 -1.24
CA LEU A 24 2.01 -1.34 -0.52
C LEU A 24 2.56 -2.37 -1.49
N ILE A 25 3.69 -2.98 -1.15
CA ILE A 25 4.26 -4.08 -1.95
C ILE A 25 4.51 -5.28 -1.02
N THR A 26 3.73 -6.34 -1.16
CA THR A 26 3.76 -7.50 -0.24
C THR A 26 3.64 -8.83 -0.96
N ALA A 27 4.25 -9.89 -0.41
CA ALA A 27 4.02 -11.27 -0.86
C ALA A 27 2.77 -11.91 -0.23
N SER A 28 2.13 -11.18 0.70
CA SER A 28 0.90 -11.61 1.36
C SER A 28 -0.28 -11.50 0.41
N ASP A 29 -1.08 -12.57 0.32
CA ASP A 29 -2.38 -12.60 -0.35
C ASP A 29 -3.55 -12.48 0.66
N ASP A 30 -3.24 -12.24 1.94
CA ASP A 30 -4.22 -12.06 2.99
C ASP A 30 -5.04 -10.79 2.77
N GLN A 31 -6.25 -11.00 2.26
CA GLN A 31 -7.22 -9.96 1.97
C GLN A 31 -7.58 -9.13 3.20
N LYS A 32 -7.51 -9.69 4.42
CA LYS A 32 -7.79 -8.92 5.65
C LYS A 32 -6.74 -7.85 5.87
N ILE A 33 -5.47 -8.17 5.65
CA ILE A 33 -4.36 -7.24 5.87
C ILE A 33 -4.36 -6.18 4.78
N ILE A 34 -4.56 -6.58 3.52
CA ILE A 34 -4.71 -5.63 2.41
C ILE A 34 -5.83 -4.63 2.72
N ARG A 35 -6.99 -5.13 3.16
CA ARG A 35 -8.13 -4.30 3.56
C ARG A 35 -7.75 -3.33 4.69
N GLN A 36 -7.13 -3.82 5.75
CA GLN A 36 -6.69 -2.99 6.88
C GLN A 36 -5.73 -1.88 6.45
N CYS A 37 -4.81 -2.15 5.52
CA CYS A 37 -3.88 -1.13 5.06
C CYS A 37 -4.57 -0.06 4.21
N LEU A 38 -5.51 -0.45 3.34
CA LEU A 38 -6.33 0.48 2.57
C LEU A 38 -7.20 1.34 3.51
N ASP A 39 -7.82 0.72 4.52
CA ASP A 39 -8.61 1.42 5.54
C ASP A 39 -7.74 2.35 6.41
N SER A 40 -6.43 2.08 6.51
CA SER A 40 -5.44 2.90 7.23
C SER A 40 -4.89 4.06 6.39
N GLY A 41 -5.36 4.24 5.15
CA GLY A 41 -4.99 5.36 4.28
C GLY A 41 -4.00 5.01 3.16
N ALA A 42 -3.71 3.73 2.94
CA ALA A 42 -2.93 3.34 1.76
C ALA A 42 -3.70 3.58 0.45
N SER A 43 -3.02 4.10 -0.56
CA SER A 43 -3.63 4.47 -1.84
C SER A 43 -3.81 3.27 -2.77
N SER A 44 -2.93 2.28 -2.69
CA SER A 44 -3.00 1.04 -3.50
C SER A 44 -2.09 -0.06 -2.92
N TYR A 45 -2.18 -1.27 -3.49
CA TYR A 45 -1.26 -2.38 -3.19
C TYR A 45 -0.83 -3.13 -4.47
N ILE A 46 0.33 -3.77 -4.41
CA ILE A 46 0.93 -4.60 -5.45
C ILE A 46 1.43 -5.89 -4.79
N SER A 47 1.02 -7.04 -5.32
CA SER A 47 1.46 -8.35 -4.82
C SER A 47 2.82 -8.74 -5.43
N LYS A 48 3.67 -9.42 -4.66
CA LYS A 48 4.89 -10.07 -5.13
C LYS A 48 4.57 -11.50 -5.62
N PRO A 49 5.23 -11.98 -6.69
CA PRO A 49 6.16 -11.24 -7.55
C PRO A 49 5.42 -10.24 -8.44
N PHE A 50 6.08 -9.12 -8.76
CA PHE A 50 5.52 -8.06 -9.61
C PHE A 50 6.40 -7.79 -10.83
N ASP A 51 5.78 -7.20 -11.85
CA ASP A 51 6.46 -6.59 -12.99
C ASP A 51 6.71 -5.10 -12.70
N PHE A 52 7.86 -4.57 -13.13
CA PHE A 52 8.17 -3.13 -13.06
C PHE A 52 7.12 -2.26 -13.74
N ASN A 53 6.51 -2.73 -14.84
CA ASN A 53 5.43 -2.04 -15.52
C ASN A 53 4.20 -1.87 -14.62
N ALA A 54 3.92 -2.84 -13.75
CA ALA A 54 2.83 -2.75 -12.78
C ALA A 54 3.11 -1.67 -11.72
N ILE A 55 4.36 -1.55 -11.28
CA ILE A 55 4.79 -0.47 -10.38
C ILE A 55 4.65 0.90 -11.04
N LEU A 56 5.21 1.05 -12.25
CA LEU A 56 5.16 2.33 -12.97
C LEU A 56 3.71 2.77 -13.20
N LYS A 57 2.84 1.84 -13.62
CA LYS A 57 1.41 2.11 -13.76
C LYS A 57 0.77 2.54 -12.45
N GLY A 58 1.07 1.83 -11.35
CA GLY A 58 0.54 2.17 -10.02
C GLY A 58 0.93 3.59 -9.57
N ILE A 59 2.18 3.97 -9.80
CA ILE A 59 2.67 5.33 -9.51
C ILE A 59 1.95 6.36 -10.38
N SER A 60 1.86 6.14 -11.69
CA SER A 60 1.16 7.03 -12.61
C SER A 60 -0.31 7.22 -12.24
N ASP A 61 -1.01 6.13 -11.92
CA ASP A 61 -2.43 6.15 -11.55
C ASP A 61 -2.68 6.98 -10.28
N ILE A 62 -1.75 6.95 -9.33
CA ILE A 62 -1.86 7.69 -8.06
C ILE A 62 -1.44 9.16 -8.23
N LEU A 63 -0.50 9.48 -9.11
CA LEU A 63 -0.12 10.87 -9.40
C LEU A 63 -1.15 11.62 -10.25
N ALA A 64 -1.94 10.91 -11.05
CA ALA A 64 -3.02 11.48 -11.87
C ALA A 64 -4.28 11.87 -11.08
N LYS A 65 -4.37 11.44 -9.80
CA LYS A 65 -5.37 11.86 -8.83
C LYS A 65 -4.87 13.03 -7.98
#